data_AF-A0A7R9T4D2-F1
#
_entry.id   AF-A0A7R9T4D2-F1
#
_cell.length_a   1.000
_cell.length_b   1.000
_cell.length_c   1.000
_cell.angle_alpha   90.00
_cell.angle_beta   90.00
_cell.angle_gamma   90.00
#
_symmetry.space_group_name_H-M   'P 1'
#
loop_
_entity.id
_entity.type
_entity.pdbx_description
1 polymer ?
#
loop_
_entity_poly.entity_id
_entity_poly.type
_entity_poly.pdbx_seq_one_letter_code
_entity_poly.pdbx_strand_id
1 'polypeptide(L)'
;FIALRAPRPVRATRLGRSRRRRPPPRASRSRVESHARSIRIDCLNNLIASRRDRDRADGRDVERARDDARTDALSGGRFDDATLRTWESRAAWFYPRLTLVGSLALGLALSLPSSIGDAARSGGSAEATAALLENAGGLAACATLAKVDADKRKKDLERLQRELALGKMTVIQRNKFREETRFALGELRDVARVAVVYGDAAKVERDLMAATPYRRRLEQSRILVVPVVERESAAATSAVADVGPGRWELLKDVVKAFPGAGAGRWLAWPTRNDDWSGYFRRLMGDAAASGGYLTISTSGMIRGSGVGAPNWDVLLSTFPRNRPGNKQDEEAEKAWKRATLDSSEALTSKEEGTRIASGGGRGAISQALPRDVPELSEIVAIHEGFYRALGEGDEEAMAAIWSKSKTRQSALAPLVDKGARLDGWDVVLRPDRRPQGIIVSDLDVTIEKGLATLTGLETVANGATLLCTQTFERDDTDGAWIMTGHTTIPYGADVVAKVVLRCDASGCIALPAKSVASSVR
;
A
#
# COMPACT_ATOMS: atom_id res chain seq x y z
N PHE A 1 53.17 -30.48 -9.53
CA PHE A 1 53.95 -30.04 -8.36
C PHE A 1 52.98 -29.80 -7.21
N ILE A 2 52.90 -30.51 -6.08
CA ILE A 2 53.51 -31.70 -5.46
C ILE A 2 52.35 -32.16 -4.53
N ALA A 3 51.61 -33.25 -4.78
CA ALA A 3 51.90 -34.65 -4.51
C ALA A 3 51.70 -35.11 -3.03
N LEU A 4 50.85 -36.15 -2.88
CA LEU A 4 50.89 -37.27 -1.90
C LEU A 4 50.25 -37.01 -0.51
N ARG A 5 49.56 -37.93 0.16
CA ARG A 5 49.48 -39.41 0.04
C ARG A 5 48.28 -39.93 0.85
N ALA A 6 47.59 -40.94 0.33
CA ALA A 6 46.78 -41.87 1.14
C ALA A 6 47.69 -42.84 1.93
N PRO A 7 47.12 -43.59 2.89
CA PRO A 7 47.38 -45.02 2.91
C PRO A 7 46.10 -45.88 2.93
N ARG A 8 46.26 -47.08 2.39
CA ARG A 8 45.27 -48.13 2.08
C ARG A 8 45.41 -49.30 3.09
N PRO A 9 44.61 -50.39 2.99
CA PRO A 9 44.00 -51.14 4.09
C PRO A 9 44.62 -52.54 4.34
N VAL A 10 44.18 -53.21 5.41
CA VAL A 10 44.44 -54.64 5.75
C VAL A 10 43.32 -55.08 6.72
N ARG A 11 42.67 -56.26 6.74
CA ARG A 11 42.61 -57.50 5.94
C ARG A 11 41.31 -58.22 6.30
N ALA A 12 40.89 -59.10 5.39
CA ALA A 12 39.79 -60.04 5.52
C ALA A 12 40.07 -61.22 6.49
N THR A 13 38.99 -61.79 7.02
CA THR A 13 38.91 -63.21 7.40
C THR A 13 37.77 -63.89 6.66
N ARG A 14 38.02 -65.17 6.39
CA ARG A 14 37.43 -66.05 5.36
C ARG A 14 36.66 -67.19 6.05
N LEU A 15 35.94 -67.97 5.23
CA LEU A 15 35.27 -69.27 5.46
C LEU A 15 33.77 -69.12 5.72
N GLY A 16 32.83 -69.68 4.96
CA GLY A 16 32.89 -70.65 3.88
C GLY A 16 31.70 -71.61 4.03
N ARG A 17 30.82 -71.71 3.03
CA ARG A 17 30.18 -72.97 2.59
C ARG A 17 29.18 -72.74 1.47
N SER A 18 29.40 -73.47 0.38
CA SER A 18 28.51 -73.64 -0.75
C SER A 18 27.23 -74.38 -0.35
N ARG A 19 26.05 -73.85 -0.73
CA ARG A 19 24.86 -74.68 -0.97
C ARG A 19 24.07 -74.18 -2.19
N ARG A 20 24.06 -75.07 -3.18
CA ARG A 20 23.19 -75.26 -4.35
C ARG A 20 22.12 -74.20 -4.64
N ARG A 21 22.19 -73.71 -5.89
CA ARG A 21 21.16 -72.95 -6.61
C ARG A 21 19.80 -73.68 -6.59
N ARG A 22 18.74 -72.95 -6.25
CA ARG A 22 17.38 -73.11 -6.81
C ARG A 22 17.00 -71.80 -7.49
N PRO A 23 16.37 -71.79 -8.68
CA PRO A 23 15.90 -70.56 -9.29
C PRO A 23 14.63 -70.08 -8.57
N PRO A 24 14.39 -68.76 -8.46
CA PRO A 24 13.12 -68.23 -7.99
C PRO A 24 12.03 -68.36 -9.08
N PRO A 25 10.75 -68.41 -8.70
CA PRO A 25 9.66 -68.58 -9.65
C PRO A 25 9.49 -67.32 -10.50
N ARG A 26 9.18 -67.50 -11.79
CA ARG A 26 8.75 -66.42 -12.69
C ARG A 26 7.48 -65.79 -12.12
N ALA A 27 7.61 -64.62 -11.48
CA ALA A 27 6.48 -63.74 -11.23
C ALA A 27 5.98 -63.21 -12.57
N SER A 28 4.69 -63.38 -12.84
CA SER A 28 4.04 -62.97 -14.08
C SER A 28 4.16 -61.46 -14.29
N ARG A 29 4.63 -61.06 -15.48
CA ARG A 29 4.74 -59.65 -15.92
C ARG A 29 3.43 -58.85 -15.73
N SER A 30 2.28 -59.51 -15.73
CA SER A 30 0.97 -58.86 -15.54
C SER A 30 0.78 -58.22 -14.16
N ARG A 31 1.41 -58.75 -13.10
CA ARG A 31 1.23 -58.23 -11.74
C ARG A 31 2.07 -56.97 -11.48
N VAL A 32 3.22 -56.85 -12.15
CA VAL A 32 4.12 -55.68 -12.05
C VAL A 32 3.55 -54.49 -12.84
N GLU A 33 2.96 -54.74 -14.02
CA GLU A 33 2.30 -53.69 -14.81
C GLU A 33 0.99 -53.19 -14.15
N SER A 34 0.25 -54.08 -13.49
CA SER A 34 -0.93 -53.73 -12.68
C SER A 34 -0.57 -52.82 -11.51
N HIS A 35 0.51 -53.13 -10.78
CA HIS A 35 0.96 -52.30 -9.65
C HIS A 35 1.52 -50.95 -10.10
N ALA A 36 2.27 -50.90 -11.21
CA ALA A 36 2.78 -49.65 -11.77
C ALA A 36 1.67 -48.75 -12.31
N ARG A 37 0.58 -49.32 -12.88
CA ARG A 37 -0.61 -48.57 -13.28
C ARG A 37 -1.40 -48.05 -12.09
N SER A 38 -1.56 -48.84 -11.02
CA SER A 38 -2.20 -48.40 -9.77
C SER A 38 -1.47 -47.21 -9.17
N ILE A 39 -0.14 -47.30 -9.02
CA ILE A 39 0.68 -46.21 -8.45
C ILE A 39 0.60 -44.95 -9.31
N ARG A 40 0.57 -45.07 -10.65
CA ARG A 40 0.37 -43.90 -11.54
C ARG A 40 -1.02 -43.28 -11.39
N ILE A 41 -2.07 -44.08 -11.26
CA ILE A 41 -3.44 -43.59 -11.08
C ILE A 41 -3.60 -42.93 -9.72
N ASP A 42 -3.03 -43.51 -8.66
CA ASP A 42 -3.04 -42.93 -7.31
C ASP A 42 -2.22 -41.65 -7.23
N CYS A 43 -1.08 -41.59 -7.93
CA CYS A 43 -0.28 -40.37 -8.03
C CYS A 43 -0.99 -39.28 -8.85
N LEU A 44 -1.70 -39.64 -9.93
CA LEU A 44 -2.49 -38.71 -10.74
C LEU A 44 -3.72 -38.22 -9.96
N ASN A 45 -4.41 -39.10 -9.23
CA ASN A 45 -5.55 -38.78 -8.38
C ASN A 45 -5.13 -37.91 -7.20
N ASN A 46 -3.96 -38.16 -6.59
CA ASN A 46 -3.39 -37.28 -5.58
C ASN A 46 -2.94 -35.94 -6.15
N LEU A 47 -2.47 -35.89 -7.40
CA LEU A 47 -2.14 -34.62 -8.07
C LEU A 47 -3.40 -33.82 -8.41
N ILE A 48 -4.48 -34.49 -8.84
CA ILE A 48 -5.78 -33.90 -9.15
C ILE A 48 -6.51 -33.48 -7.87
N ALA A 49 -6.40 -34.25 -6.79
CA ALA A 49 -6.90 -33.90 -5.46
C ALA A 49 -6.10 -32.74 -4.88
N SER A 50 -4.77 -32.74 -5.00
CA SER A 50 -3.88 -31.61 -4.64
C SER A 50 -4.18 -30.35 -5.45
N ARG A 51 -4.54 -30.49 -6.73
CA ARG A 51 -5.00 -29.36 -7.57
C ARG A 51 -6.38 -28.89 -7.14
N ARG A 52 -7.34 -29.80 -6.90
CA ARG A 52 -8.69 -29.47 -6.41
C ARG A 52 -8.68 -28.88 -5.00
N ASP A 53 -7.77 -29.28 -4.14
CA ASP A 53 -7.61 -28.71 -2.80
C ASP A 53 -6.83 -27.39 -2.82
N ARG A 54 -5.90 -27.20 -3.78
CA ARG A 54 -5.37 -25.87 -4.11
C ARG A 54 -6.48 -24.95 -4.63
N ASP A 55 -7.27 -25.39 -5.60
CA ASP A 55 -8.40 -24.63 -6.17
C ASP A 55 -9.55 -24.42 -5.16
N ARG A 56 -9.68 -25.28 -4.14
CA ARG A 56 -10.64 -25.10 -3.02
C ARG A 56 -10.11 -24.21 -1.90
N ALA A 57 -8.80 -24.23 -1.62
CA ALA A 57 -8.17 -23.26 -0.73
C ALA A 57 -8.13 -21.84 -1.36
N ASP A 58 -7.99 -21.77 -2.68
CA ASP A 58 -8.17 -20.57 -3.52
C ASP A 58 -9.66 -20.23 -3.76
N GLY A 59 -10.58 -21.09 -3.30
CA GLY A 59 -12.02 -21.07 -3.59
C GLY A 59 -12.83 -19.97 -2.89
N ARG A 60 -12.17 -18.98 -2.27
CA ARG A 60 -12.81 -17.75 -1.77
C ARG A 60 -12.08 -16.52 -2.31
N ASP A 61 -11.95 -16.45 -3.63
CA ASP A 61 -11.63 -15.23 -4.32
C ASP A 61 -12.60 -14.11 -3.92
N VAL A 62 -12.15 -13.20 -3.05
CA VAL A 62 -12.93 -12.04 -2.61
C VAL A 62 -13.36 -11.16 -3.80
N GLU A 63 -12.63 -11.28 -4.91
CA GLU A 63 -12.87 -10.61 -6.19
C GLU A 63 -13.95 -11.28 -7.05
N ARG A 64 -14.29 -12.55 -6.77
CA ARG A 64 -15.28 -13.28 -7.55
C ARG A 64 -16.64 -12.64 -7.35
N ALA A 65 -17.35 -12.47 -8.48
CA ALA A 65 -18.73 -12.01 -8.46
C ALA A 65 -19.56 -12.97 -7.61
N ARG A 66 -20.46 -12.43 -6.79
CA ARG A 66 -21.29 -13.26 -5.93
C ARG A 66 -22.23 -14.14 -6.78
N ASP A 67 -22.83 -15.14 -6.17
CA ASP A 67 -23.75 -16.05 -6.88
C ASP A 67 -24.98 -15.31 -7.44
N ASP A 68 -25.36 -14.18 -6.84
CA ASP A 68 -26.41 -13.25 -7.28
C ASP A 68 -25.95 -12.24 -8.35
N ALA A 69 -24.69 -12.29 -8.78
CA ALA A 69 -24.17 -11.41 -9.82
C ALA A 69 -24.89 -11.61 -11.16
N ARG A 70 -25.26 -10.49 -11.77
CA ARG A 70 -25.98 -10.47 -13.05
C ARG A 70 -25.00 -10.53 -14.20
N THR A 71 -25.41 -11.22 -15.26
CA THR A 71 -24.71 -11.15 -16.55
C THR A 71 -25.03 -9.82 -17.21
N ASP A 72 -24.02 -8.99 -17.44
CA ASP A 72 -24.15 -7.72 -18.16
C ASP A 72 -24.29 -8.01 -19.65
N ALA A 73 -25.41 -7.61 -20.26
CA ALA A 73 -25.72 -7.91 -21.65
C ALA A 73 -24.74 -7.26 -22.65
N LEU A 74 -24.07 -6.18 -22.27
CA LEU A 74 -23.19 -5.41 -23.16
C LEU A 74 -21.73 -5.89 -23.12
N SER A 75 -21.23 -6.31 -21.96
CA SER A 75 -19.86 -6.82 -21.79
C SER A 75 -19.75 -8.35 -21.73
N GLY A 76 -20.89 -9.04 -21.54
CA GLY A 76 -20.95 -10.50 -21.40
C GLY A 76 -20.35 -11.05 -20.10
N GLY A 77 -19.87 -10.18 -19.19
CA GLY A 77 -19.31 -10.56 -17.89
C GLY A 77 -20.37 -10.65 -16.80
N ARG A 78 -20.06 -11.34 -15.69
CA ARG A 78 -20.91 -11.37 -14.49
C ARG A 78 -20.37 -10.38 -13.47
N PHE A 79 -21.19 -9.43 -13.06
CA PHE A 79 -20.82 -8.36 -12.13
C PHE A 79 -21.86 -8.16 -11.03
N ASP A 80 -21.40 -7.77 -9.84
CA ASP A 80 -22.27 -7.41 -8.72
C ASP A 80 -23.09 -6.13 -9.06
N ASP A 81 -24.32 -6.02 -8.54
CA ASP A 81 -25.20 -4.85 -8.78
C ASP A 81 -24.55 -3.52 -8.36
N ALA A 82 -23.74 -3.54 -7.28
CA ALA A 82 -23.00 -2.37 -6.83
C ALA A 82 -21.95 -1.91 -7.85
N THR A 83 -21.29 -2.84 -8.54
CA THR A 83 -20.31 -2.55 -9.59
C THR A 83 -20.99 -1.88 -10.78
N LEU A 84 -22.11 -2.44 -11.25
CA LEU A 84 -22.86 -1.90 -12.38
C LEU A 84 -23.37 -0.48 -12.11
N ARG A 85 -24.04 -0.26 -10.96
CA ARG A 85 -24.54 1.07 -10.57
C ARG A 85 -23.41 2.10 -10.43
N THR A 86 -22.29 1.69 -9.83
CA THR A 86 -21.12 2.58 -9.67
C THR A 86 -20.52 2.94 -11.03
N TRP A 87 -20.46 2.00 -11.96
CA TRP A 87 -20.00 2.28 -13.32
C TRP A 87 -20.95 3.22 -14.06
N GLU A 88 -22.26 2.98 -13.98
CA GLU A 88 -23.28 3.79 -14.67
C GLU A 88 -23.25 5.26 -14.25
N SER A 89 -23.09 5.51 -12.95
CA SER A 89 -22.94 6.89 -12.44
C SER A 89 -21.67 7.61 -12.93
N ARG A 90 -20.63 6.87 -13.35
CA ARG A 90 -19.37 7.44 -13.87
C ARG A 90 -19.34 7.55 -15.39
N ALA A 91 -20.09 6.71 -16.09
CA ALA A 91 -20.06 6.59 -17.54
C ALA A 91 -21.21 7.35 -18.22
N ALA A 92 -21.41 8.63 -17.87
CA ALA A 92 -22.54 9.45 -18.32
C ALA A 92 -22.71 9.50 -19.86
N TRP A 93 -21.60 9.45 -20.61
CA TRP A 93 -21.60 9.53 -22.08
C TRP A 93 -21.67 8.18 -22.79
N PHE A 94 -21.61 7.07 -22.06
CA PHE A 94 -21.63 5.75 -22.70
C PHE A 94 -22.97 5.48 -23.39
N TYR A 95 -24.08 5.63 -22.67
CA TYR A 95 -25.41 5.34 -23.22
C TYR A 95 -25.79 6.27 -24.39
N PRO A 96 -25.58 7.60 -24.33
CA PRO A 96 -25.80 8.47 -25.48
C PRO A 96 -25.01 8.06 -26.72
N ARG A 97 -23.72 7.72 -26.54
CA ARG A 97 -22.87 7.28 -27.65
C ARG A 97 -23.29 5.93 -28.19
N LEU A 98 -23.63 4.99 -27.32
CA LEU A 98 -24.15 3.67 -27.71
C LEU A 98 -25.44 3.81 -28.52
N THR A 99 -26.36 4.68 -28.10
CA THR A 99 -27.60 4.97 -28.84
C THR A 99 -27.32 5.58 -30.20
N LEU A 100 -26.39 6.53 -30.30
CA LEU A 100 -26.02 7.15 -31.59
C LEU A 100 -25.39 6.13 -32.55
N VAL A 101 -24.39 5.38 -32.09
CA VAL A 101 -23.72 4.35 -32.90
C VAL A 101 -24.69 3.23 -33.26
N GLY A 102 -25.53 2.81 -32.32
CA GLY A 102 -26.56 1.79 -32.54
C GLY A 102 -27.63 2.23 -33.54
N SER A 103 -28.05 3.49 -33.51
CA SER A 103 -29.02 4.04 -34.46
C SER A 103 -28.43 4.13 -35.87
N LEU A 104 -27.17 4.57 -35.98
CA LEU A 104 -26.44 4.58 -37.25
C LEU A 104 -26.25 3.17 -37.80
N ALA A 105 -25.83 2.23 -36.96
CA ALA A 105 -25.68 0.83 -37.35
C ALA A 105 -27.00 0.21 -37.83
N LEU A 106 -28.11 0.50 -37.13
CA LEU A 106 -29.43 0.03 -37.53
C LEU A 106 -29.86 0.61 -38.88
N GLY A 107 -29.65 1.91 -39.10
CA GLY A 107 -29.94 2.56 -40.37
C GLY A 107 -29.15 1.95 -41.54
N LEU A 108 -27.84 1.71 -41.33
CA LEU A 108 -26.97 1.07 -42.31
C LEU A 108 -27.34 -0.40 -42.56
N ALA A 109 -27.71 -1.14 -41.51
CA ALA A 109 -28.15 -2.53 -41.66
C ALA A 109 -29.46 -2.62 -42.46
N LEU A 110 -30.38 -1.67 -42.26
CA LEU A 110 -31.63 -1.60 -43.02
C LEU A 110 -31.43 -1.15 -44.48
N SER A 111 -30.36 -0.41 -44.80
CA SER A 111 -30.04 0.01 -46.18
C SER A 111 -29.24 -1.02 -46.99
N LEU A 112 -28.69 -2.05 -46.34
CA LEU A 112 -27.92 -3.10 -47.04
C LEU A 112 -28.77 -3.91 -48.03
N PRO A 113 -29.99 -4.40 -47.72
CA PRO A 113 -30.79 -5.16 -48.67
C PRO A 113 -31.11 -4.40 -49.96
N SER A 114 -31.42 -3.10 -49.87
CA SER A 114 -31.66 -2.25 -51.05
C SER A 114 -30.38 -2.03 -51.85
N SER A 115 -29.26 -1.74 -51.18
CA SER A 115 -27.95 -1.55 -51.83
C SER A 115 -27.48 -2.80 -52.58
N ILE A 116 -27.68 -3.99 -51.99
CA ILE A 116 -27.38 -5.28 -52.64
C ILE A 116 -28.28 -5.47 -53.87
N GLY A 117 -29.59 -5.18 -53.72
CA GLY A 117 -30.54 -5.30 -54.81
C GLY A 117 -30.24 -4.36 -55.98
N ASP A 118 -29.80 -3.13 -55.71
CA ASP A 118 -29.45 -2.13 -56.73
C ASP A 118 -28.12 -2.47 -57.43
N ALA A 119 -27.13 -2.98 -56.70
CA ALA A 119 -25.89 -3.49 -57.28
C ALA A 119 -26.14 -4.70 -58.22
N ALA A 120 -27.05 -5.61 -57.83
CA ALA A 120 -27.42 -6.76 -58.64
C ALA A 120 -28.22 -6.37 -59.90
N ARG A 121 -29.20 -5.46 -59.77
CA ARG A 121 -30.04 -5.00 -60.90
C ARG A 121 -29.30 -4.11 -61.90
N SER A 122 -28.28 -3.37 -61.44
CA SER A 122 -27.47 -2.50 -62.30
C SER A 122 -26.34 -3.22 -63.06
N GLY A 123 -26.20 -4.55 -62.88
CA GLY A 123 -25.10 -5.31 -63.47
C GLY A 123 -23.73 -4.93 -62.89
N GLY A 124 -23.68 -4.41 -61.66
CA GLY A 124 -22.43 -3.99 -61.02
C GLY A 124 -21.91 -2.63 -61.50
N SER A 125 -22.78 -1.65 -61.71
CA SER A 125 -22.33 -0.29 -62.05
C SER A 125 -21.43 0.29 -60.95
N ALA A 126 -20.47 1.15 -61.35
CA ALA A 126 -19.52 1.74 -60.41
C ALA A 126 -20.22 2.51 -59.27
N GLU A 127 -21.32 3.19 -59.56
CA GLU A 127 -22.09 3.96 -58.58
C GLU A 127 -22.85 3.06 -57.59
N ALA A 128 -23.51 2.00 -58.07
CA ALA A 128 -24.25 1.08 -57.20
C ALA A 128 -23.32 0.23 -56.33
N THR A 129 -22.14 -0.13 -56.85
CA THR A 129 -21.11 -0.84 -56.07
C THR A 129 -20.45 0.06 -55.03
N ALA A 130 -20.24 1.35 -55.32
CA ALA A 130 -19.72 2.32 -54.35
C ALA A 130 -20.67 2.51 -53.16
N ALA A 131 -21.97 2.70 -53.39
CA ALA A 131 -22.97 2.84 -52.32
C ALA A 131 -23.07 1.59 -51.42
N LEU A 132 -22.97 0.39 -52.00
CA LEU A 132 -22.92 -0.85 -51.23
C LEU A 132 -21.65 -0.93 -50.36
N LEU A 133 -20.50 -0.55 -50.92
CA LEU A 133 -19.23 -0.53 -50.20
C LEU A 133 -19.27 0.47 -49.03
N GLU A 134 -19.85 1.65 -49.24
CA GLU A 134 -20.01 2.68 -48.21
C GLU A 134 -20.91 2.20 -47.07
N ASN A 135 -22.07 1.59 -47.39
CA ASN A 135 -22.99 1.07 -46.38
C ASN A 135 -22.38 -0.11 -45.60
N ALA A 136 -21.74 -1.05 -46.30
CA ALA A 136 -21.05 -2.18 -45.66
C ALA A 136 -19.85 -1.72 -44.82
N GLY A 137 -19.07 -0.78 -45.34
CA GLY A 137 -17.93 -0.17 -44.64
C GLY A 137 -18.36 0.61 -43.40
N GLY A 138 -19.43 1.41 -43.52
CA GLY A 138 -20.03 2.12 -42.39
C GLY A 138 -20.56 1.19 -41.31
N LEU A 139 -21.23 0.09 -41.70
CA LEU A 139 -21.72 -0.91 -40.75
C LEU A 139 -20.57 -1.62 -40.05
N ALA A 140 -19.52 -2.00 -40.79
CA ALA A 140 -18.32 -2.59 -40.24
C ALA A 140 -17.60 -1.64 -39.25
N ALA A 141 -17.54 -0.34 -39.58
CA ALA A 141 -17.01 0.68 -38.68
C ALA A 141 -17.84 0.80 -37.39
N CYS A 142 -19.17 0.84 -37.49
CA CYS A 142 -20.05 0.87 -36.33
C CYS A 142 -19.90 -0.38 -35.44
N ALA A 143 -19.83 -1.57 -36.05
CA ALA A 143 -19.61 -2.82 -35.33
C ALA A 143 -18.25 -2.84 -34.61
N THR A 144 -17.20 -2.30 -35.24
CA THR A 144 -15.88 -2.18 -34.64
C THR A 144 -15.87 -1.24 -33.45
N LEU A 145 -16.51 -0.06 -33.58
CA LEU A 145 -16.66 0.89 -32.48
C LEU A 145 -17.44 0.29 -31.31
N ALA A 146 -18.55 -0.40 -31.58
CA ALA A 146 -19.33 -1.08 -30.56
C ALA A 146 -18.53 -2.16 -29.83
N LYS A 147 -17.69 -2.91 -30.55
CA LYS A 147 -16.79 -3.91 -29.94
C LYS A 147 -15.74 -3.27 -29.04
N VAL A 148 -15.08 -2.21 -29.49
CA VAL A 148 -14.09 -1.46 -28.68
C VAL A 148 -14.74 -0.94 -27.40
N ASP A 149 -15.99 -0.49 -27.48
CA ASP A 149 -16.75 0.02 -26.34
C ASP A 149 -17.15 -1.07 -25.35
N ALA A 150 -17.60 -2.22 -25.85
CA ALA A 150 -17.89 -3.39 -25.03
C ALA A 150 -16.65 -3.88 -24.29
N ASP A 151 -15.51 -3.97 -24.98
CA ASP A 151 -14.23 -4.39 -24.39
C ASP A 151 -13.74 -3.38 -23.35
N LYS A 152 -13.89 -2.07 -23.61
CA LYS A 152 -13.55 -1.01 -22.65
C LYS A 152 -14.45 -1.10 -21.40
N ARG A 153 -15.77 -1.21 -21.59
CA ARG A 153 -16.74 -1.40 -20.49
C ARG A 153 -16.38 -2.60 -19.65
N LYS A 154 -16.07 -3.75 -20.29
CA LYS A 154 -15.69 -4.98 -19.58
C LYS A 154 -14.48 -4.76 -18.69
N LYS A 155 -13.41 -4.17 -19.22
CA LYS A 155 -12.18 -3.87 -18.46
C LYS A 155 -12.46 -2.92 -17.29
N ASP A 156 -13.28 -1.89 -17.52
CA ASP A 156 -13.65 -0.93 -16.47
C ASP A 156 -14.48 -1.60 -15.36
N LEU A 157 -15.43 -2.47 -15.72
CA LEU A 157 -16.24 -3.22 -14.77
C LEU A 157 -15.41 -4.23 -13.96
N GLU A 158 -14.52 -4.99 -14.61
CA GLU A 158 -13.61 -5.91 -13.93
C GLU A 158 -12.70 -5.17 -12.94
N ARG A 159 -12.18 -4.01 -13.34
CA ARG A 159 -11.40 -3.15 -12.46
C ARG A 159 -12.23 -2.66 -11.27
N LEU A 160 -13.43 -2.14 -11.51
CA LEU A 160 -14.31 -1.65 -10.44
C LEU A 160 -14.72 -2.75 -9.48
N GLN A 161 -14.98 -3.96 -9.97
CA GLN A 161 -15.31 -5.09 -9.11
C GLN A 161 -14.14 -5.44 -8.19
N ARG A 162 -12.90 -5.46 -8.72
CA ARG A 162 -11.69 -5.64 -7.89
C ARG A 162 -11.50 -4.53 -6.86
N GLU A 163 -11.82 -3.29 -7.21
CA GLU A 163 -11.77 -2.14 -6.29
C GLU A 163 -12.85 -2.24 -5.20
N LEU A 164 -14.08 -2.63 -5.55
CA LEU A 164 -15.19 -2.79 -4.59
C LEU A 164 -15.04 -4.04 -3.72
N ALA A 165 -14.37 -5.08 -4.21
CA ALA A 165 -14.04 -6.29 -3.46
C ALA A 165 -13.19 -5.98 -2.22
N LEU A 166 -12.28 -4.99 -2.28
CA LEU A 166 -11.55 -4.51 -1.11
C LEU A 166 -12.46 -4.02 0.01
N GLY A 167 -13.61 -3.44 -0.32
CA GLY A 167 -14.61 -3.03 0.67
C GLY A 167 -15.19 -4.19 1.48
N LYS A 168 -15.13 -5.42 0.97
CA LYS A 168 -15.59 -6.64 1.66
C LYS A 168 -14.54 -7.19 2.62
N MET A 169 -13.28 -6.74 2.50
CA MET A 169 -12.22 -7.18 3.38
C MET A 169 -12.47 -6.68 4.79
N THR A 170 -12.23 -7.54 5.78
CA THR A 170 -12.43 -7.21 7.19
C THR A 170 -11.10 -7.01 7.89
N VAL A 171 -11.10 -6.04 8.80
CA VAL A 171 -9.96 -5.73 9.66
C VAL A 171 -10.38 -5.81 11.12
N ILE A 172 -9.41 -6.02 11.98
CA ILE A 172 -9.55 -6.03 13.42
C ILE A 172 -8.65 -4.97 14.02
N GLN A 173 -9.25 -4.10 14.83
CA GLN A 173 -8.53 -3.15 15.64
C GLN A 173 -8.54 -3.63 17.08
N ARG A 174 -7.40 -3.45 17.77
CA ARG A 174 -7.25 -3.80 19.18
C ARG A 174 -6.60 -2.65 19.91
N ASN A 175 -7.14 -2.28 21.07
CA ASN A 175 -6.53 -1.27 21.93
C ASN A 175 -5.56 -1.89 22.96
N LYS A 176 -4.85 -1.02 23.70
CA LYS A 176 -3.95 -1.42 24.80
C LYS A 176 -4.66 -2.28 25.87
N PHE A 177 -5.96 -2.07 26.05
CA PHE A 177 -6.80 -2.78 27.02
C PHE A 177 -7.35 -4.11 26.50
N ARG A 178 -6.87 -4.56 25.33
CA ARG A 178 -7.23 -5.82 24.68
C ARG A 178 -8.68 -5.91 24.19
N GLU A 179 -9.42 -4.81 24.17
CA GLU A 179 -10.72 -4.74 23.51
C GLU A 179 -10.53 -4.84 22.00
N GLU A 180 -11.44 -5.55 21.33
CA GLU A 180 -11.34 -5.85 19.90
C GLU A 180 -12.60 -5.39 19.18
N THR A 181 -12.42 -4.59 18.13
CA THR A 181 -13.49 -4.22 17.20
C THR A 181 -13.15 -4.76 15.82
N ARG A 182 -14.14 -5.37 15.17
CA ARG A 182 -14.04 -5.88 13.81
C ARG A 182 -14.99 -5.09 12.93
N PHE A 183 -14.51 -4.65 11.76
CA PHE A 183 -15.32 -3.95 10.77
C PHE A 183 -14.83 -4.25 9.36
N ALA A 184 -15.72 -4.15 8.37
CA ALA A 184 -15.35 -4.22 6.95
C ALA A 184 -14.79 -2.87 6.47
N LEU A 185 -13.87 -2.88 5.51
CA LEU A 185 -13.37 -1.64 4.91
C LEU A 185 -14.49 -0.81 4.25
N GLY A 186 -15.57 -1.46 3.80
CA GLY A 186 -16.75 -0.79 3.25
C GLY A 186 -17.49 0.08 4.25
N GLU A 187 -17.39 -0.20 5.55
CA GLU A 187 -17.97 0.61 6.62
C GLU A 187 -17.18 1.90 6.86
N LEU A 188 -15.92 1.96 6.41
CA LEU A 188 -15.10 3.16 6.47
C LEU A 188 -15.34 4.13 5.31
N ARG A 189 -16.25 3.79 4.38
CA ARG A 189 -16.62 4.72 3.30
C ARG A 189 -17.18 6.01 3.88
N ASP A 190 -16.70 7.12 3.35
CA ASP A 190 -16.96 8.50 3.77
C ASP A 190 -16.48 8.85 5.20
N VAL A 191 -15.98 7.86 5.95
CA VAL A 191 -15.49 8.00 7.32
C VAL A 191 -13.97 8.12 7.38
N ALA A 192 -13.24 7.22 6.73
CA ALA A 192 -11.79 7.12 6.84
C ALA A 192 -11.13 6.66 5.54
N ARG A 193 -9.83 6.91 5.45
CA ARG A 193 -8.95 6.44 4.39
C ARG A 193 -8.18 5.23 4.87
N VAL A 194 -7.72 4.41 3.96
CA VAL A 194 -6.97 3.20 4.30
C VAL A 194 -5.64 3.20 3.55
N ALA A 195 -4.54 2.95 4.25
CA ALA A 195 -3.22 2.74 3.68
C ALA A 195 -2.80 1.30 3.99
N VAL A 196 -2.77 0.46 2.96
CA VAL A 196 -2.36 -0.94 3.09
C VAL A 196 -0.87 -1.04 2.72
N VAL A 197 -0.08 -1.70 3.56
CA VAL A 197 1.32 -2.03 3.27
C VAL A 197 1.45 -3.54 3.14
N TYR A 198 2.14 -3.99 2.10
CA TYR A 198 2.25 -5.39 1.73
C TYR A 198 3.70 -5.79 1.47
N GLY A 199 4.07 -7.01 1.88
CA GLY A 199 5.34 -7.65 1.57
C GLY A 199 5.73 -8.68 2.62
N ASP A 200 7.00 -9.10 2.64
CA ASP A 200 7.50 -10.00 3.67
C ASP A 200 7.44 -9.37 5.09
N ALA A 201 7.60 -10.20 6.12
CA ALA A 201 7.51 -9.76 7.51
C ALA A 201 8.51 -8.64 7.85
N ALA A 202 9.73 -8.71 7.34
CA ALA A 202 10.77 -7.74 7.62
C ALA A 202 10.50 -6.39 6.93
N LYS A 203 9.96 -6.41 5.71
CA LYS A 203 9.52 -5.20 5.00
C LYS A 203 8.35 -4.55 5.72
N VAL A 204 7.33 -5.33 6.06
CA VAL A 204 6.15 -4.80 6.77
C VAL A 204 6.55 -4.20 8.11
N GLU A 205 7.46 -4.84 8.85
CA GLU A 205 8.04 -4.27 10.06
C GLU A 205 8.65 -2.90 9.74
N ARG A 206 9.62 -2.81 8.82
CA ARG A 206 10.27 -1.55 8.41
C ARG A 206 9.28 -0.45 8.01
N ASP A 207 8.24 -0.80 7.25
CA ASP A 207 7.21 0.15 6.80
C ASP A 207 6.41 0.70 7.99
N LEU A 208 6.08 -0.15 8.98
CA LEU A 208 5.43 0.26 10.22
C LEU A 208 6.36 1.09 11.12
N MET A 209 7.66 0.77 11.16
CA MET A 209 8.68 1.60 11.85
C MET A 209 8.65 3.02 11.27
N ALA A 210 8.67 3.12 9.94
CA ALA A 210 8.64 4.40 9.23
C ALA A 210 7.32 5.16 9.41
N ALA A 211 6.20 4.46 9.66
CA ALA A 211 4.88 5.06 9.88
C ALA A 211 4.74 5.65 11.30
N THR A 212 5.42 5.07 12.29
CA THR A 212 5.20 5.36 13.72
C THR A 212 5.41 6.83 14.10
N PRO A 213 6.42 7.57 13.56
CA PRO A 213 6.56 9.01 13.79
C PRO A 213 5.36 9.84 13.33
N TYR A 214 4.58 9.31 12.38
CA TYR A 214 3.43 9.97 11.79
C TYR A 214 2.10 9.57 12.44
N ARG A 215 2.09 8.74 13.48
CA ARG A 215 0.87 8.22 14.16
C ARG A 215 -0.19 9.30 14.38
N ARG A 216 0.21 10.45 14.92
CA ARG A 216 -0.69 11.57 15.25
C ARG A 216 -1.28 12.19 14.00
N ARG A 217 -0.47 12.32 12.94
CA ARG A 217 -0.89 12.86 11.64
C ARG A 217 -1.82 11.91 10.90
N LEU A 218 -1.57 10.61 11.00
CA LEU A 218 -2.43 9.56 10.45
C LEU A 218 -3.80 9.61 11.12
N GLU A 219 -3.87 9.75 12.44
CA GLU A 219 -5.14 9.91 13.17
C GLU A 219 -5.87 11.20 12.81
N GLN A 220 -5.17 12.35 12.78
CA GLN A 220 -5.74 13.65 12.40
C GLN A 220 -6.32 13.64 10.97
N SER A 221 -5.69 12.88 10.06
CA SER A 221 -6.14 12.72 8.67
C SER A 221 -7.08 11.54 8.45
N ARG A 222 -7.49 10.84 9.53
CA ARG A 222 -8.37 9.65 9.51
C ARG A 222 -7.86 8.58 8.55
N ILE A 223 -6.57 8.27 8.64
CA ILE A 223 -5.92 7.22 7.84
C ILE A 223 -5.70 6.00 8.72
N LEU A 224 -6.27 4.87 8.30
CA LEU A 224 -6.07 3.56 8.89
C LEU A 224 -4.98 2.80 8.12
N VAL A 225 -3.90 2.44 8.80
CA VAL A 225 -2.82 1.61 8.27
C VAL A 225 -3.16 0.14 8.50
N VAL A 226 -3.04 -0.66 7.43
CA VAL A 226 -3.29 -2.11 7.46
C VAL A 226 -2.06 -2.84 6.92
N PRO A 227 -1.29 -3.54 7.78
CA PRO A 227 -0.15 -4.34 7.35
C PRO A 227 -0.62 -5.74 6.90
N VAL A 228 -0.17 -6.16 5.71
CA VAL A 228 -0.45 -7.47 5.11
C VAL A 228 0.87 -8.18 4.85
N VAL A 229 1.06 -9.33 5.47
CA VAL A 229 2.33 -10.07 5.38
C VAL A 229 2.19 -11.19 4.36
N GLU A 230 3.11 -11.24 3.38
CA GLU A 230 3.24 -12.37 2.47
C GLU A 230 3.88 -13.55 3.23
N ARG A 231 3.20 -14.70 3.25
CA ARG A 231 3.78 -15.94 3.76
C ARG A 231 4.39 -16.74 2.62
N GLU A 232 5.58 -17.29 2.83
CA GLU A 232 5.98 -18.47 2.07
C GLU A 232 5.00 -19.60 2.41
N SER A 233 4.41 -20.21 1.37
CA SER A 233 3.41 -21.26 1.50
C SER A 233 4.01 -22.52 2.14
N ALA A 234 4.07 -22.57 3.47
CA ALA A 234 4.16 -23.81 4.22
C ALA A 234 2.75 -24.16 4.70
N ALA A 235 2.24 -25.28 4.20
CA ALA A 235 0.91 -25.81 4.48
C ALA A 235 0.65 -25.93 6.00
N ALA A 236 0.02 -24.93 6.61
CA ALA A 236 -0.42 -24.95 8.00
C ALA A 236 -1.95 -25.05 8.04
N THR A 237 -2.46 -26.28 7.94
CA THR A 237 -3.87 -26.66 8.05
C THR A 237 -4.35 -26.66 9.50
N SER A 238 -4.39 -25.49 10.13
CA SER A 238 -5.01 -25.31 11.45
C SER A 238 -6.12 -24.27 11.31
N ALA A 239 -7.34 -24.58 11.73
CA ALA A 239 -8.47 -23.63 11.74
C ALA A 239 -8.23 -22.43 12.69
N VAL A 240 -7.16 -22.45 13.48
CA VAL A 240 -6.65 -21.33 14.31
C VAL A 240 -5.61 -20.49 13.55
N ALA A 241 -5.16 -20.94 12.36
CA ALA A 241 -4.17 -20.29 11.48
C ALA A 241 -4.77 -19.43 10.35
N ASP A 242 -6.11 -19.42 10.22
CA ASP A 242 -6.90 -18.64 9.25
C ASP A 242 -6.99 -17.14 9.65
N VAL A 243 -6.34 -16.76 10.76
CA VAL A 243 -6.18 -15.38 11.27
C VAL A 243 -4.73 -14.92 11.12
N GLY A 244 -4.13 -15.12 9.94
CA GLY A 244 -2.73 -14.76 9.69
C GLY A 244 -1.72 -15.61 10.48
N PRO A 245 -0.42 -15.57 10.14
CA PRO A 245 0.62 -15.94 11.08
C PRO A 245 0.98 -14.67 11.87
N GLY A 246 1.17 -14.76 13.19
CA GLY A 246 1.87 -13.67 13.87
C GLY A 246 1.03 -12.43 14.21
N ARG A 247 -0.31 -12.54 14.34
CA ARG A 247 -1.15 -11.45 14.92
C ARG A 247 -0.58 -10.94 16.26
N TRP A 248 0.12 -11.79 17.00
CA TRP A 248 0.66 -11.42 18.30
C TRP A 248 2.17 -11.32 18.31
N GLU A 249 2.91 -12.15 17.59
CA GLU A 249 4.38 -12.10 17.58
C GLU A 249 4.85 -10.87 16.83
N LEU A 250 4.30 -10.58 15.64
CA LEU A 250 4.67 -9.38 14.89
C LEU A 250 4.09 -8.12 15.54
N LEU A 251 2.88 -8.17 16.12
CA LEU A 251 2.36 -7.07 16.93
C LEU A 251 3.18 -6.89 18.21
N LYS A 252 3.60 -7.95 18.90
CA LYS A 252 4.46 -7.86 20.10
C LYS A 252 5.82 -7.35 19.74
N ASP A 253 6.41 -7.82 18.64
CA ASP A 253 7.74 -7.42 18.21
C ASP A 253 7.71 -5.97 17.74
N VAL A 254 6.68 -5.56 16.99
CA VAL A 254 6.44 -4.16 16.62
C VAL A 254 6.06 -3.31 17.84
N VAL A 255 5.27 -3.78 18.80
CA VAL A 255 4.90 -3.00 20.02
C VAL A 255 6.05 -2.97 21.04
N LYS A 256 6.89 -4.01 21.06
CA LYS A 256 8.10 -4.10 21.90
C LYS A 256 9.23 -3.27 21.31
N ALA A 257 9.37 -3.26 19.99
CA ALA A 257 10.27 -2.35 19.28
C ALA A 257 9.73 -0.91 19.40
N PHE A 258 8.45 -0.70 19.11
CA PHE A 258 7.74 0.58 19.09
C PHE A 258 6.56 0.60 20.08
N PRO A 259 6.78 0.96 21.36
CA PRO A 259 5.70 1.07 22.35
C PRO A 259 4.54 2.00 21.92
N GLY A 260 4.80 2.94 21.00
CA GLY A 260 3.81 3.84 20.40
C GLY A 260 3.01 3.25 19.22
N ALA A 261 3.44 2.14 18.61
CA ALA A 261 2.74 1.52 17.48
C ALA A 261 1.47 0.76 17.89
N GLY A 262 1.40 0.27 19.14
CA GLY A 262 0.23 -0.41 19.70
C GLY A 262 -0.82 0.52 20.30
N ALA A 263 -0.65 1.84 20.10
CA ALA A 263 -1.28 2.88 20.88
C ALA A 263 -1.93 3.93 19.97
N GLY A 264 -3.00 3.58 19.26
CA GLY A 264 -3.70 4.57 18.44
C GLY A 264 -4.79 4.01 17.55
N ARG A 265 -5.67 4.90 17.09
CA ARG A 265 -6.78 4.62 16.16
C ARG A 265 -6.30 4.38 14.73
N TRP A 266 -5.02 4.67 14.44
CA TRP A 266 -4.43 4.62 13.10
C TRP A 266 -4.02 3.24 12.61
N LEU A 267 -3.98 2.19 13.46
CA LEU A 267 -3.52 0.85 13.07
C LEU A 267 -4.64 -0.19 13.22
N ALA A 268 -4.81 -1.03 12.21
CA ALA A 268 -5.66 -2.22 12.26
C ALA A 268 -5.00 -3.38 11.51
N TRP A 269 -5.44 -4.60 11.80
CA TRP A 269 -4.84 -5.83 11.25
C TRP A 269 -5.84 -6.57 10.36
N PRO A 270 -5.42 -7.24 9.29
CA PRO A 270 -6.30 -8.08 8.51
C PRO A 270 -6.82 -9.24 9.37
N THR A 271 -8.13 -9.51 9.34
CA THR A 271 -8.72 -10.67 10.04
C THR A 271 -8.32 -11.99 9.40
N ARG A 272 -8.15 -12.02 8.06
CA ARG A 272 -7.76 -13.18 7.26
C ARG A 272 -6.62 -12.82 6.33
N ASN A 273 -5.40 -12.83 6.86
CA ASN A 273 -4.22 -12.37 6.11
C ASN A 273 -4.02 -13.10 4.77
N ASP A 274 -4.45 -14.37 4.65
CA ASP A 274 -4.26 -15.13 3.41
C ASP A 274 -5.13 -14.59 2.27
N ASP A 275 -6.40 -14.26 2.55
CA ASP A 275 -7.30 -13.61 1.58
C ASP A 275 -6.71 -12.27 1.10
N TRP A 276 -6.15 -11.48 2.03
CA TRP A 276 -5.49 -10.21 1.74
C TRP A 276 -4.22 -10.42 0.90
N SER A 277 -3.34 -11.34 1.31
CA SER A 277 -2.09 -11.64 0.60
C SER A 277 -2.36 -12.15 -0.83
N GLY A 278 -3.38 -13.00 -1.00
CA GLY A 278 -3.81 -13.50 -2.30
C GLY A 278 -4.31 -12.38 -3.22
N TYR A 279 -5.08 -11.43 -2.69
CA TYR A 279 -5.49 -10.23 -3.42
C TYR A 279 -4.27 -9.42 -3.89
N PHE A 280 -3.33 -9.11 -3.00
CA PHE A 280 -2.14 -8.32 -3.34
C PHE A 280 -1.21 -9.04 -4.32
N ARG A 281 -1.04 -10.35 -4.18
CA ARG A 281 -0.26 -11.17 -5.11
C ARG A 281 -0.84 -11.12 -6.52
N ARG A 282 -2.17 -11.20 -6.68
CA ARG A 282 -2.83 -11.06 -7.98
C ARG A 282 -2.78 -9.63 -8.52
N LEU A 283 -2.90 -8.63 -7.64
CA LEU A 283 -2.83 -7.22 -8.02
C LEU A 283 -1.43 -6.83 -8.55
N MET A 284 -0.37 -7.33 -7.91
CA MET A 284 1.01 -6.94 -8.23
C MET A 284 1.75 -7.91 -9.15
N GLY A 285 1.27 -9.14 -9.30
CA GLY A 285 1.93 -10.16 -10.13
C GLY A 285 3.38 -10.39 -9.69
N ASP A 286 4.31 -10.34 -10.64
CA ASP A 286 5.75 -10.55 -10.40
C ASP A 286 6.36 -9.50 -9.45
N ALA A 287 5.76 -8.31 -9.34
CA ALA A 287 6.24 -7.26 -8.43
C ALA A 287 5.91 -7.55 -6.95
N ALA A 288 5.12 -8.58 -6.65
CA ALA A 288 4.77 -8.98 -5.29
C ALA A 288 6.02 -9.25 -4.42
N ALA A 289 7.09 -9.77 -5.02
CA ALA A 289 8.34 -10.08 -4.32
C ALA A 289 9.03 -8.83 -3.73
N SER A 290 8.85 -7.65 -4.33
CA SER A 290 9.39 -6.38 -3.82
C SER A 290 8.50 -5.74 -2.75
N GLY A 291 7.33 -6.33 -2.48
CA GLY A 291 6.26 -5.73 -1.70
C GLY A 291 5.74 -4.43 -2.33
N GLY A 292 4.74 -3.85 -1.69
CA GLY A 292 4.07 -2.67 -2.21
C GLY A 292 3.13 -2.05 -1.21
N TYR A 293 2.42 -1.02 -1.66
CA TYR A 293 1.40 -0.36 -0.86
C TYR A 293 0.23 0.06 -1.74
N LEU A 294 -0.91 0.23 -1.08
CA LEU A 294 -2.16 0.63 -1.70
C LEU A 294 -2.84 1.66 -0.80
N THR A 295 -3.38 2.71 -1.38
CA THR A 295 -4.15 3.71 -0.66
C THR A 295 -5.59 3.77 -1.17
N ILE A 296 -6.52 3.83 -0.24
CA ILE A 296 -7.96 3.86 -0.47
C ILE A 296 -8.47 5.21 0.04
N SER A 297 -9.18 5.95 -0.82
CA SER A 297 -9.82 7.20 -0.45
C SER A 297 -11.05 6.98 0.42
N THR A 298 -11.59 8.06 0.99
CA THR A 298 -12.87 8.03 1.73
C THR A 298 -14.00 7.42 0.92
N SER A 299 -14.06 7.58 -0.40
CA SER A 299 -15.06 6.91 -1.25
C SER A 299 -14.98 5.37 -1.27
N GLY A 300 -13.97 4.76 -0.62
CA GLY A 300 -13.70 3.33 -0.64
C GLY A 300 -13.09 2.83 -1.95
N MET A 301 -12.51 3.74 -2.73
CA MET A 301 -11.88 3.45 -4.02
C MET A 301 -10.36 3.55 -3.93
N ILE A 302 -9.65 2.82 -4.78
CA ILE A 302 -8.20 2.92 -4.87
C ILE A 302 -7.81 4.32 -5.38
N ARG A 303 -7.00 5.04 -4.60
CA ARG A 303 -6.48 6.37 -4.94
C ARG A 303 -5.05 6.31 -5.47
N GLY A 304 -4.23 5.40 -4.96
CA GLY A 304 -2.87 5.20 -5.43
C GLY A 304 -2.32 3.84 -5.02
N SER A 305 -1.38 3.32 -5.79
CA SER A 305 -0.61 2.12 -5.47
C SER A 305 0.84 2.34 -5.88
N GLY A 306 1.75 1.60 -5.27
CA GLY A 306 3.17 1.62 -5.60
C GLY A 306 3.89 0.37 -5.14
N VAL A 307 5.04 0.10 -5.76
CA VAL A 307 5.96 -0.98 -5.38
C VAL A 307 6.92 -0.43 -4.31
N GLY A 308 7.32 -1.28 -3.36
CA GLY A 308 8.19 -0.89 -2.24
C GLY A 308 7.42 -0.30 -1.05
N ALA A 309 8.02 0.68 -0.39
CA ALA A 309 7.48 1.33 0.81
C ALA A 309 6.83 2.67 0.48
N PRO A 310 5.67 3.01 1.09
CA PRO A 310 5.10 4.35 0.96
C PRO A 310 5.99 5.36 1.67
N ASN A 311 6.19 6.52 1.06
CA ASN A 311 6.80 7.62 1.77
C ASN A 311 5.71 8.38 2.56
N TRP A 312 5.70 8.21 3.89
CA TRP A 312 4.57 8.59 4.75
C TRP A 312 4.30 10.10 4.79
N ASP A 313 5.35 10.93 4.74
CA ASP A 313 5.27 12.38 4.64
C ASP A 313 4.49 12.83 3.37
N VAL A 314 4.81 12.23 2.22
CA VAL A 314 4.17 12.47 0.93
C VAL A 314 2.77 11.89 0.93
N LEU A 315 2.57 10.69 1.47
CA LEU A 315 1.27 10.06 1.56
C LEU A 315 0.29 10.93 2.36
N LEU A 316 0.72 11.46 3.51
CA LEU A 316 -0.07 12.40 4.31
C LEU A 316 -0.46 13.65 3.52
N SER A 317 0.43 14.17 2.69
CA SER A 317 0.13 15.33 1.85
C SER A 317 -0.87 15.06 0.72
N THR A 318 -1.10 13.79 0.36
CA THR A 318 -2.15 13.43 -0.61
C THR A 318 -3.56 13.38 0.00
N PHE A 319 -3.63 13.43 1.33
CA PHE A 319 -4.85 13.31 2.10
C PHE A 319 -5.07 14.58 2.92
N PRO A 320 -5.97 15.46 2.47
CA PRO A 320 -6.20 16.72 3.15
C PRO A 320 -6.72 16.52 4.57
N ARG A 321 -6.30 17.40 5.48
CA ARG A 321 -6.76 17.45 6.88
C ARG A 321 -8.26 17.81 6.94
N ASN A 322 -8.93 17.46 8.04
CA ASN A 322 -10.27 17.97 8.33
C ASN A 322 -10.32 19.49 8.25
N ARG A 323 -11.32 20.03 7.54
CA ARG A 323 -11.60 21.47 7.48
C ARG A 323 -12.30 21.90 8.75
N PRO A 324 -11.69 22.77 9.58
CA PRO A 324 -12.36 23.28 10.78
C PRO A 324 -13.70 23.96 10.42
N GLY A 325 -14.77 23.63 11.14
CA GLY A 325 -16.11 24.17 10.92
C GLY A 325 -16.92 23.52 9.79
N ASN A 326 -16.38 22.49 9.12
CA ASN A 326 -17.14 21.71 8.14
C ASN A 326 -17.93 20.60 8.83
N LYS A 327 -19.27 20.67 8.77
CA LYS A 327 -20.18 19.69 9.37
C LYS A 327 -19.93 18.25 8.89
N GLN A 328 -19.60 18.05 7.62
CA GLN A 328 -19.34 16.71 7.07
C GLN A 328 -18.04 16.12 7.66
N ASP A 329 -17.00 16.93 7.82
CA ASP A 329 -15.75 16.49 8.42
C ASP A 329 -15.92 16.21 9.93
N GLU A 330 -16.73 17.01 10.63
CA GLU A 330 -17.08 16.78 12.04
C GLU A 330 -17.91 15.51 12.25
N GLU A 331 -18.91 15.27 11.40
CA GLU A 331 -19.73 14.04 11.43
C GLU A 331 -18.88 12.81 11.13
N ALA A 332 -18.00 12.91 10.13
CA ALA A 332 -17.11 11.83 9.76
C ALA A 332 -16.02 11.59 10.81
N GLU A 333 -15.55 12.61 11.53
CA GLU A 333 -14.70 12.45 12.71
C GLU A 333 -15.43 11.75 13.86
N LYS A 334 -16.69 12.11 14.13
CA LYS A 334 -17.53 11.41 15.12
C LYS A 334 -17.79 9.96 14.70
N ALA A 335 -17.98 9.70 13.41
CA ALA A 335 -18.14 8.35 12.88
C ALA A 335 -16.84 7.55 13.01
N TRP A 336 -15.69 8.16 12.71
CA TRP A 336 -14.38 7.55 12.89
C TRP A 336 -14.12 7.18 14.35
N LYS A 337 -14.41 8.10 15.29
CA LYS A 337 -14.26 7.86 16.72
C LYS A 337 -15.17 6.74 17.24
N ARG A 338 -16.36 6.58 16.66
CA ARG A 338 -17.30 5.48 16.97
C ARG A 338 -16.87 4.14 16.37
N ALA A 339 -16.33 4.16 15.14
CA ALA A 339 -15.93 2.96 14.42
C ALA A 339 -14.59 2.37 14.92
N THR A 340 -13.73 3.22 15.49
CA THR A 340 -12.39 2.82 15.96
C THR A 340 -12.27 2.81 17.47
N LEU A 341 -11.29 2.08 17.98
CA LEU A 341 -10.94 2.04 19.39
C LEU A 341 -9.77 2.98 19.70
N ASP A 342 -9.93 3.86 20.68
CA ASP A 342 -8.82 4.57 21.28
C ASP A 342 -8.22 3.76 22.43
N SER A 343 -6.91 3.88 22.61
CA SER A 343 -6.22 3.38 23.79
C SER A 343 -6.12 4.41 24.92
N SER A 344 -6.60 5.63 24.71
CA SER A 344 -6.54 6.74 25.67
C SER A 344 -7.87 7.07 26.36
N GLU A 345 -9.02 6.68 25.79
CA GLU A 345 -10.35 7.04 26.30
C GLU A 345 -10.85 6.15 27.46
N ALA A 346 -10.31 4.94 27.66
CA ALA A 346 -10.78 4.04 28.72
C ALA A 346 -10.31 4.43 30.14
N LEU A 347 -9.49 5.49 30.28
CA LEU A 347 -8.93 5.95 31.56
C LEU A 347 -9.85 6.87 32.38
N THR A 348 -11.03 7.25 31.87
CA THR A 348 -11.92 8.16 32.61
C THR A 348 -12.81 7.47 33.66
N SER A 349 -12.67 6.16 33.89
CA SER A 349 -13.57 5.43 34.80
C SER A 349 -12.93 4.63 35.93
N LYS A 350 -11.62 4.71 36.20
CA LYS A 350 -11.03 4.10 37.43
C LYS A 350 -9.74 4.79 37.86
N GLU A 351 -9.84 5.63 38.88
CA GLU A 351 -8.70 6.04 39.70
C GLU A 351 -8.17 4.82 40.48
N GLU A 352 -6.87 4.54 40.38
CA GLU A 352 -6.01 4.29 41.55
C GLU A 352 -4.53 4.34 41.13
N GLY A 353 -3.71 4.98 41.95
CA GLY A 353 -2.35 5.39 41.61
C GLY A 353 -1.40 4.24 41.26
N THR A 354 -0.70 4.37 40.13
CA THR A 354 0.61 3.75 39.93
C THR A 354 1.41 4.55 38.90
N ARG A 355 2.72 4.67 39.15
CA ARG A 355 3.69 5.55 38.46
C ARG A 355 3.57 5.52 36.94
N ILE A 356 3.45 6.72 36.38
CA ILE A 356 3.27 7.03 34.95
C ILE A 356 4.52 6.58 34.18
N ALA A 357 4.38 5.56 33.32
CA ALA A 357 5.22 5.45 32.14
C ALA A 357 4.80 6.58 31.19
N SER A 358 5.61 7.64 31.14
CA SER A 358 5.45 8.78 30.23
C SER A 358 5.76 8.31 28.81
N GLY A 359 4.80 7.65 28.18
CA GLY A 359 5.01 7.05 26.87
C GLY A 359 3.70 6.56 26.27
N GLY A 360 3.00 7.47 25.60
CA GLY A 360 2.04 7.08 24.57
C GLY A 360 0.59 7.43 24.86
N GLY A 361 0.05 8.23 23.93
CA GLY A 361 -1.37 8.32 23.64
C GLY A 361 -2.16 9.13 24.67
N ARG A 362 -2.06 10.45 24.62
CA ARG A 362 -3.22 11.29 24.92
C ARG A 362 -3.82 11.72 23.59
N GLY A 363 -5.12 11.49 23.42
CA GLY A 363 -5.90 11.95 22.28
C GLY A 363 -5.67 13.44 22.02
N ALA A 364 -5.98 13.86 20.78
CA ALA A 364 -5.68 15.14 20.14
C ALA A 364 -6.01 16.42 20.96
N ILE A 365 -5.22 16.65 22.00
CA ILE A 365 -5.08 17.90 22.72
C ILE A 365 -3.63 18.31 22.47
N SER A 366 -3.44 19.54 22.04
CA SER A 366 -2.13 20.17 21.87
C SER A 366 -1.37 20.07 23.20
N GLN A 367 -0.61 18.99 23.42
CA GLN A 367 0.29 18.93 24.56
C GLN A 367 1.39 19.96 24.27
N ALA A 368 1.56 20.90 25.19
CA ALA A 368 2.80 21.65 25.27
C ALA A 368 3.95 20.64 25.25
N LEU A 369 4.98 20.93 24.43
CA LEU A 369 6.23 20.20 24.39
C LEU A 369 6.60 19.70 25.80
N PRO A 370 6.93 18.42 26.00
CA PRO A 370 7.47 17.96 27.27
C PRO A 370 8.89 18.52 27.44
N ARG A 371 9.00 19.84 27.67
CA ARG A 371 10.26 20.55 27.97
C ARG A 371 10.94 20.00 29.21
N ASP A 372 10.14 19.35 30.05
CA ASP A 372 10.53 18.76 31.33
C ASP A 372 11.11 17.35 31.19
N VAL A 373 11.18 16.80 29.96
CA VAL A 373 11.81 15.50 29.69
C VAL A 373 13.25 15.75 29.22
N PRO A 374 14.28 15.42 30.03
CA PRO A 374 15.68 15.72 29.70
C PRO A 374 16.16 15.09 28.40
N GLU A 375 15.58 13.95 28.01
CA GLU A 375 15.92 13.23 26.77
C GLU A 375 15.43 13.93 25.50
N LEU A 376 14.42 14.81 25.62
CA LEU A 376 13.83 15.56 24.51
C LEU A 376 14.36 16.98 24.40
N SER A 377 14.92 17.53 25.49
CA SER A 377 15.32 18.94 25.56
C SER A 377 16.37 19.31 24.52
N GLU A 378 17.33 18.41 24.25
CA GLU A 378 18.37 18.62 23.24
C GLU A 378 17.79 18.63 21.81
N ILE A 379 16.91 17.69 21.47
CA ILE A 379 16.24 17.64 20.16
C ILE A 379 15.41 18.92 19.95
N VAL A 380 14.67 19.33 20.98
CA VAL A 380 13.85 20.55 20.93
C VAL A 380 14.74 21.79 20.80
N ALA A 381 15.87 21.86 21.48
CA ALA A 381 16.81 22.97 21.36
C ALA A 381 17.41 23.07 19.95
N ILE A 382 17.78 21.94 19.33
CA ILE A 382 18.25 21.91 17.94
C ILE A 382 17.14 22.37 16.99
N HIS A 383 15.90 21.88 17.20
CA HIS A 383 14.74 22.29 16.42
C HIS A 383 14.45 23.80 16.50
N GLU A 384 14.38 24.35 17.71
CA GLU A 384 14.15 25.79 17.92
C GLU A 384 15.31 26.62 17.36
N GLY A 385 16.55 26.15 17.54
CA GLY A 385 17.73 26.75 16.92
C GLY A 385 17.64 26.80 15.39
N PHE A 386 17.17 25.72 14.76
CA PHE A 386 17.00 25.62 13.32
C PHE A 386 16.02 26.66 12.79
N TYR A 387 14.82 26.76 13.38
CA TYR A 387 13.82 27.73 12.92
C TYR A 387 14.21 29.17 13.24
N ARG A 388 14.92 29.42 14.35
CA ARG A 388 15.49 30.75 14.65
C ARG A 388 16.51 31.16 13.60
N ALA A 389 17.51 30.31 13.33
CA ALA A 389 18.52 30.58 12.31
C ALA A 389 17.90 30.76 10.91
N LEU A 390 16.88 29.96 10.57
CA LEU A 390 16.16 30.09 9.31
C LEU A 390 15.40 31.42 9.19
N GLY A 391 14.72 31.85 10.25
CA GLY A 391 13.94 33.09 10.26
C GLY A 391 14.81 34.36 10.24
N GLU A 392 15.92 34.34 10.99
CA GLU A 392 16.89 35.43 11.07
C GLU A 392 17.82 35.47 9.86
N GLY A 393 17.97 34.33 9.15
CA GLY A 393 18.95 34.13 8.10
C GLY A 393 20.38 34.11 8.61
N ASP A 394 20.58 33.53 9.81
CA ASP A 394 21.88 33.41 10.46
C ASP A 394 22.62 32.18 9.90
N GLU A 395 23.58 32.44 9.02
CA GLU A 395 24.40 31.40 8.39
C GLU A 395 25.31 30.68 9.38
N GLU A 396 25.84 31.38 10.39
CA GLU A 396 26.74 30.79 11.38
C GLU A 396 25.97 29.85 12.31
N ALA A 397 24.81 30.29 12.80
CA ALA A 397 23.94 29.45 13.62
C ALA A 397 23.42 28.24 12.82
N MET A 398 23.04 28.42 11.55
CA MET A 398 22.63 27.32 10.70
C MET A 398 23.78 26.32 10.47
N ALA A 399 24.99 26.82 10.18
CA ALA A 399 26.17 25.97 10.02
C ALA A 399 26.53 25.20 11.30
N ALA A 400 26.32 25.80 12.48
CA ALA A 400 26.54 25.16 13.77
C ALA A 400 25.58 23.97 14.00
N ILE A 401 24.30 24.12 13.62
CA ILE A 401 23.28 23.05 13.73
C ILE A 401 23.67 21.82 12.91
N TRP A 402 24.15 22.04 11.69
CA TRP A 402 24.53 20.97 10.77
C TRP A 402 25.98 20.51 10.92
N SER A 403 26.77 21.13 11.80
CA SER A 403 28.23 20.93 11.90
C SER A 403 28.60 19.46 12.07
N LYS A 404 27.90 18.74 12.95
CA LYS A 404 28.12 17.32 13.23
C LYS A 404 27.61 16.37 12.14
N SER A 405 26.69 16.80 11.28
CA SER A 405 26.19 15.98 10.16
C SER A 405 26.94 16.20 8.85
N LYS A 406 27.81 17.22 8.74
CA LYS A 406 28.65 17.45 7.54
C LYS A 406 29.57 16.28 7.18
N THR A 407 29.98 15.49 8.17
CA THR A 407 30.84 14.31 7.98
C THR A 407 30.03 13.06 7.60
N ARG A 408 28.69 13.11 7.69
CA ARG A 408 27.81 12.01 7.30
C ARG A 408 27.48 12.07 5.81
N GLN A 409 27.11 10.93 5.24
CA GLN A 409 26.66 10.88 3.85
C GLN A 409 25.38 11.71 3.69
N SER A 410 25.40 12.66 2.75
CA SER A 410 24.24 13.48 2.41
C SER A 410 23.06 12.61 1.98
N ALA A 411 21.90 12.81 2.61
CA ALA A 411 20.65 12.17 2.22
C ALA A 411 20.14 12.69 0.86
N LEU A 412 20.65 13.85 0.43
CA LEU A 412 20.33 14.51 -0.82
C LEU A 412 21.20 14.05 -2.00
N ALA A 413 22.39 13.48 -1.75
CA ALA A 413 23.32 13.07 -2.81
C ALA A 413 22.67 12.19 -3.92
N PRO A 414 21.89 11.13 -3.60
CA PRO A 414 21.25 10.32 -4.64
C PRO A 414 20.20 11.06 -5.48
N LEU A 415 19.68 12.20 -4.99
CA LEU A 415 18.74 13.04 -5.71
C LEU A 415 19.48 14.02 -6.62
N VAL A 416 20.60 14.57 -6.15
CA VAL A 416 21.52 15.40 -6.95
C VAL A 416 22.08 14.60 -8.12
N ASP A 417 22.50 13.35 -7.89
CA ASP A 417 22.99 12.44 -8.93
C ASP A 417 21.94 12.18 -10.03
N LYS A 418 20.64 12.28 -9.68
CA LYS A 418 19.51 12.19 -10.61
C LYS A 418 19.15 13.52 -11.27
N GLY A 419 19.97 14.56 -11.09
CA GLY A 419 19.82 15.88 -11.69
C GLY A 419 18.98 16.87 -10.87
N ALA A 420 18.70 16.59 -9.59
CA ALA A 420 18.00 17.55 -8.74
C ALA A 420 18.90 18.75 -8.40
N ARG A 421 18.31 19.95 -8.45
CA ARG A 421 19.02 21.19 -8.11
C ARG A 421 19.13 21.34 -6.60
N LEU A 422 20.36 21.39 -6.10
CA LEU A 422 20.70 21.74 -4.73
C LEU A 422 20.93 23.25 -4.62
N ASP A 423 20.16 23.92 -3.76
CA ASP A 423 20.42 25.28 -3.34
C ASP A 423 21.10 25.23 -1.95
N GLY A 424 22.32 25.77 -1.85
CA GLY A 424 23.10 25.83 -0.61
C GLY A 424 22.47 26.74 0.45
N TRP A 425 22.89 26.61 1.71
CA TRP A 425 22.37 27.44 2.80
C TRP A 425 22.61 28.94 2.59
N ASP A 426 23.71 29.34 1.92
CA ASP A 426 24.01 30.71 1.48
C ASP A 426 22.99 31.27 0.46
N VAL A 427 22.29 30.39 -0.25
CA VAL A 427 21.20 30.75 -1.17
C VAL A 427 19.85 30.73 -0.47
N VAL A 428 19.62 29.73 0.39
CA VAL A 428 18.35 29.53 1.10
C VAL A 428 18.11 30.63 2.14
N LEU A 429 19.16 31.10 2.82
CA LEU A 429 19.06 32.07 3.91
C LEU A 429 19.06 33.53 3.45
N ARG A 430 19.13 33.79 2.14
CA ARG A 430 19.09 35.15 1.60
C ARG A 430 17.78 35.85 1.97
N PRO A 431 17.80 37.17 2.27
CA PRO A 431 16.61 37.90 2.72
C PRO A 431 15.40 37.83 1.77
N ASP A 432 15.64 37.69 0.46
CA ASP A 432 14.62 37.59 -0.59
C ASP A 432 14.11 36.16 -0.83
N ARG A 433 14.76 35.16 -0.23
CA ARG A 433 14.49 33.73 -0.46
C ARG A 433 14.01 33.01 0.80
N ARG A 434 14.50 33.42 1.97
CA ARG A 434 14.21 32.76 3.24
C ARG A 434 12.74 32.94 3.63
N PRO A 435 12.11 31.92 4.23
CA PRO A 435 10.76 32.07 4.73
C PRO A 435 10.74 32.97 5.96
N GLN A 436 9.77 33.88 6.03
CA GLN A 436 9.56 34.77 7.17
C GLN A 436 8.23 34.46 7.86
N GLY A 437 8.22 34.62 9.19
CA GLY A 437 7.00 34.46 10.00
C GLY A 437 6.48 33.02 10.07
N ILE A 438 7.35 32.01 9.96
CA ILE A 438 6.95 30.62 10.22
C ILE A 438 6.65 30.46 11.70
N ILE A 439 5.46 29.95 12.02
CA ILE A 439 5.08 29.53 13.37
C ILE A 439 4.99 28.01 13.37
N VAL A 440 5.78 27.35 14.22
CA VAL A 440 5.73 25.89 14.36
C VAL A 440 4.86 25.51 15.55
N SER A 441 3.99 24.52 15.37
CA SER A 441 3.04 24.07 16.37
C SER A 441 2.81 22.56 16.31
N ASP A 442 2.10 22.03 17.31
CA ASP A 442 1.64 20.64 17.35
C ASP A 442 2.76 19.59 17.23
N LEU A 443 3.89 19.84 17.91
CA LEU A 443 5.08 18.99 17.82
C LEU A 443 4.85 17.60 18.42
N ASP A 444 5.39 16.58 17.77
CA ASP A 444 5.42 15.20 18.24
C ASP A 444 6.81 14.60 17.98
N VAL A 445 7.44 14.05 19.01
CA VAL A 445 8.78 13.47 18.93
C VAL A 445 8.69 11.98 19.18
N THR A 446 9.40 11.21 18.36
CA THR A 446 9.51 9.76 18.48
C THR A 446 10.98 9.41 18.53
N ILE A 447 11.44 8.77 19.61
CA ILE A 447 12.82 8.32 19.78
C ILE A 447 12.82 6.79 19.81
N GLU A 448 13.70 6.17 19.02
CA GLU A 448 13.95 4.73 19.08
C GLU A 448 15.34 4.35 18.55
N LYS A 449 16.04 3.45 19.24
CA LYS A 449 17.33 2.85 18.80
C LYS A 449 18.37 3.89 18.34
N GLY A 450 18.44 5.03 19.04
CA GLY A 450 19.38 6.11 18.70
C GLY A 450 18.97 6.94 17.47
N LEU A 451 17.76 6.76 16.96
CA LEU A 451 17.14 7.61 15.95
C LEU A 451 16.00 8.40 16.59
N ALA A 452 15.86 9.67 16.24
CA ALA A 452 14.69 10.44 16.59
C ALA A 452 14.04 11.06 15.36
N THR A 453 12.71 11.13 15.36
CA THR A 453 11.94 11.84 14.35
C THR A 453 10.99 12.80 15.06
N LEU A 454 11.11 14.07 14.71
CA LEU A 454 10.21 15.13 15.15
C LEU A 454 9.29 15.50 14.00
N THR A 455 7.99 15.51 14.24
CA THR A 455 7.01 16.03 13.28
C THR A 455 6.29 17.24 13.84
N GLY A 456 5.97 18.21 13.00
CA GLY A 456 5.36 19.48 13.39
C GLY A 456 4.48 20.08 12.32
N LEU A 457 3.68 21.07 12.69
CA LEU A 457 2.91 21.88 11.76
C LEU A 457 3.51 23.28 11.68
N GLU A 458 4.04 23.61 10.51
CA GLU A 458 4.44 24.96 10.18
C GLU A 458 3.24 25.73 9.67
N THR A 459 3.01 26.93 10.19
CA THR A 459 2.07 27.90 9.63
C THR A 459 2.90 29.03 9.05
N VAL A 460 2.83 29.22 7.74
CA VAL A 460 3.49 30.33 7.06
C VAL A 460 2.62 31.58 7.09
N ALA A 461 3.21 32.77 6.85
CA ALA A 461 2.53 34.06 6.96
C ALA A 461 1.24 34.20 6.13
N ASN A 462 1.09 33.45 5.04
CA ASN A 462 -0.13 33.45 4.21
C ASN A 462 -1.25 32.53 4.78
N GLY A 463 -1.05 31.93 5.95
CA GLY A 463 -1.99 31.02 6.60
C GLY A 463 -1.94 29.58 6.09
N ALA A 464 -1.10 29.27 5.10
CA ALA A 464 -0.92 27.88 4.67
C ALA A 464 -0.21 27.06 5.76
N THR A 465 -0.62 25.80 5.88
CA THR A 465 -0.02 24.84 6.81
C THR A 465 0.88 23.86 6.04
N LEU A 466 2.05 23.57 6.59
CA LEU A 466 3.00 22.59 6.08
C LEU A 466 3.29 21.57 7.19
N LEU A 467 3.54 20.32 6.80
CA LEU A 467 4.03 19.27 7.68
C LEU A 467 5.55 19.32 7.61
N CYS A 468 6.19 19.60 8.74
CA CYS A 468 7.62 19.45 8.88
C CYS A 468 7.96 18.11 9.54
N THR A 469 9.02 17.49 9.05
CA THR A 469 9.65 16.30 9.65
C THR A 469 11.13 16.60 9.78
N GLN A 470 11.70 16.42 10.97
CA GLN A 470 13.13 16.49 11.21
C GLN A 470 13.61 15.14 11.72
N THR A 471 14.72 14.66 11.18
CA THR A 471 15.35 13.40 11.58
C THR A 471 16.64 13.70 12.33
N PHE A 472 16.86 12.93 13.39
CA PHE A 472 18.02 13.03 14.25
C PHE A 472 18.61 11.65 14.45
N GLU A 473 19.93 11.59 14.57
CA GLU A 473 20.67 10.38 14.87
C GLU A 473 21.58 10.68 16.06
N ARG A 474 21.76 9.70 16.93
CA ARG A 474 22.68 9.82 18.06
C ARG A 474 24.11 9.69 17.54
N ASP A 475 25.01 10.50 18.09
CA ASP A 475 26.44 10.34 17.86
C ASP A 475 26.94 9.11 18.62
N ASP A 476 27.70 8.25 17.94
CA ASP A 476 28.29 7.06 18.55
C ASP A 476 29.42 7.42 19.53
N THR A 477 30.00 8.63 19.43
CA THR A 477 31.17 9.06 20.20
C THR A 477 30.81 9.75 21.51
N ASP A 478 29.95 10.77 21.48
CA ASP A 478 29.57 11.59 22.64
C ASP A 478 28.11 11.39 23.08
N GLY A 479 27.32 10.63 22.32
CA GLY A 479 25.91 10.38 22.61
C GLY A 479 24.99 11.58 22.38
N ALA A 480 25.47 12.67 21.79
CA ALA A 480 24.67 13.85 21.48
C ALA A 480 23.72 13.60 20.31
N TRP A 481 22.65 14.39 20.22
CA TRP A 481 21.73 14.34 19.09
C TRP A 481 22.25 15.17 17.91
N ILE A 482 22.24 14.58 16.72
CA ILE A 482 22.67 15.23 15.48
C ILE A 482 21.49 15.28 14.54
N MET A 483 21.14 16.48 14.07
CA MET A 483 20.14 16.64 13.02
C MET A 483 20.71 16.19 11.67
N THR A 484 20.04 15.25 11.02
CA THR A 484 20.47 14.63 9.75
C THR A 484 19.61 15.01 8.56
N GLY A 485 18.40 15.49 8.81
CA GLY A 485 17.51 15.90 7.74
C GLY A 485 16.35 16.76 8.22
N HIS A 486 15.87 17.59 7.32
CA HIS A 486 14.62 18.34 7.46
C HIS A 486 13.81 18.18 6.18
N THR A 487 12.53 17.91 6.31
CA THR A 487 11.60 17.80 5.19
C THR A 487 10.36 18.61 5.49
N THR A 488 9.94 19.44 4.54
CA THR A 488 8.73 20.24 4.62
C THR A 488 7.85 20.00 3.42
N ILE A 489 6.57 19.74 3.68
CA ILE A 489 5.59 19.38 2.66
C ILE A 489 4.29 20.15 2.90
N PRO A 490 3.66 20.72 1.85
CA PRO A 490 2.32 21.28 1.97
C PRO A 490 1.33 20.31 2.60
N TYR A 491 0.68 20.74 3.69
CA TYR A 491 -0.21 19.91 4.49
C TYR A 491 -1.38 20.73 5.00
N GLY A 492 -2.47 20.72 4.24
CA GLY A 492 -3.64 21.55 4.51
C GLY A 492 -4.95 20.86 4.17
N ALA A 493 -6.05 21.55 4.42
CA ALA A 493 -7.38 20.97 4.35
C ALA A 493 -7.91 20.76 2.92
N ASP A 494 -7.28 21.40 1.92
CA ASP A 494 -7.55 21.20 0.48
C ASP A 494 -6.24 21.19 -0.35
N VAL A 495 -5.11 20.84 0.29
CA VAL A 495 -3.79 20.92 -0.35
C VAL A 495 -3.28 19.53 -0.64
N VAL A 496 -3.06 19.24 -1.92
CA VAL A 496 -2.25 18.10 -2.37
C VAL A 496 -0.84 18.62 -2.66
N ALA A 497 0.17 18.09 -1.97
CA ALA A 497 1.52 18.55 -2.22
C ALA A 497 1.95 18.24 -3.65
N LYS A 498 2.36 19.31 -4.36
CA LYS A 498 3.01 19.20 -5.67
C LYS A 498 4.52 19.14 -5.52
N VAL A 499 5.05 19.75 -4.46
CA VAL A 499 6.48 19.90 -4.19
C VAL A 499 6.77 19.49 -2.75
N VAL A 500 7.92 18.87 -2.56
CA VAL A 500 8.51 18.48 -1.28
C VAL A 500 9.85 19.19 -1.17
N LEU A 501 10.09 19.88 -0.06
CA LEU A 501 11.39 20.45 0.25
C LEU A 501 12.14 19.48 1.16
N ARG A 502 13.35 19.08 0.80
CA ARG A 502 14.25 18.28 1.65
C ARG A 502 15.55 19.02 1.84
N CYS A 503 16.02 19.09 3.07
CA CYS A 503 17.25 19.76 3.45
C CYS A 503 18.14 18.84 4.29
N ASP A 504 19.45 19.00 4.12
CA ASP A 504 20.48 18.43 4.98
C ASP A 504 21.62 19.46 5.17
N ALA A 505 22.77 19.02 5.68
CA ALA A 505 23.93 19.87 5.91
C ALA A 505 24.42 20.64 4.66
N SER A 506 24.10 20.17 3.46
CA SER A 506 24.53 20.74 2.18
C SER A 506 23.61 21.85 1.66
N GLY A 507 22.39 21.96 2.19
CA GLY A 507 21.37 22.89 1.72
C GLY A 507 20.02 22.20 1.51
N CYS A 508 19.23 22.70 0.56
CA CYS A 508 17.88 22.21 0.30
C CYS A 508 17.65 21.87 -1.19
N ILE A 509 16.77 20.90 -1.43
CA ILE A 509 16.27 20.51 -2.76
C ILE A 509 14.75 20.55 -2.75
N ALA A 510 14.17 21.16 -3.78
CA ALA A 510 12.73 21.10 -4.06
C ALA A 510 12.46 20.02 -5.12
N LEU A 511 11.60 19.05 -4.79
CA LEU A 511 11.28 17.91 -5.66
C LEU A 511 9.78 17.82 -5.93
N PRO A 512 9.35 17.37 -7.12
CA PRO A 512 7.96 16.99 -7.34
C PRO A 512 7.56 15.85 -6.39
N ALA A 513 6.47 15.99 -5.65
CA ALA A 513 6.06 15.01 -4.63
C ALA A 513 5.91 13.58 -5.20
N LYS A 514 5.46 13.46 -6.45
CA LYS A 514 5.34 12.16 -7.15
C LYS A 514 6.69 11.44 -7.33
N SER A 515 7.80 12.17 -7.44
CA SER A 515 9.14 11.59 -7.63
C SER A 515 9.69 10.92 -6.38
N VAL A 516 9.11 11.22 -5.21
CA VAL A 516 9.51 10.72 -3.90
C VAL A 516 8.35 10.03 -3.16
N ALA A 517 7.30 9.63 -3.88
CA ALA A 517 6.10 9.03 -3.29
C ALA A 517 6.29 7.59 -2.81
N SER A 518 7.27 6.89 -3.38
CA SER A 518 7.67 5.53 -3.02
C SER A 518 9.18 5.46 -2.85
N SER A 519 9.63 4.61 -1.96
CA SER A 519 11.04 4.26 -1.85
C SER A 519 11.21 2.76 -2.10
N VAL A 520 12.19 2.41 -2.94
CA VAL A 520 12.56 1.02 -3.26
C VAL A 520 13.57 0.49 -2.23
N ARG A 521 13.53 0.98 -0.99
CA ARG A 521 14.54 0.63 0.03
C ARG A 521 14.39 -0.80 0.51
#